data_AF-A0A920HPR1-F1
#
_entry.id   AF-A0A920HPR1-F1
#
_cell.length_a   1.000
_cell.length_b   1.000
_cell.length_c   1.000
_cell.angle_alpha   90.00
_cell.angle_beta   90.00
_cell.angle_gamma   90.00
#
_symmetry.space_group_name_H-M   'P 1'
#
loop_
_entity.id
_entity.type
_entity.pdbx_description
1 polymer ?
#
loop_
_entity_poly.entity_id
_entity_poly.type
_entity_poly.pdbx_seq_one_letter_code
_entity_poly.pdbx_strand_id
1 'polypeptide(L)'
;MNNFNNAQSSIANLSQAQIDEGLRSHMLRVYNYMSAALALTGIVAWFSATSGLYVAIANTMLIYVVMFAPLGVVFYFASKINSMSASRAQSVFWVFAGLMGLSLSYIFLAYTGTAVFQAFFLTAGAFASLSL
;
A
#
# COMPACT_ATOMS: atom_id res chain seq x y z
N MET A 1 12.90 9.60 -52.26
CA MET A 1 13.46 8.87 -51.10
C MET A 1 12.97 9.36 -49.73
N ASN A 2 12.11 10.40 -49.64
CA ASN A 2 11.74 11.01 -48.36
C ASN A 2 10.57 10.32 -47.62
N ASN A 3 9.79 9.46 -48.30
CA ASN A 3 8.64 8.78 -47.70
C ASN A 3 9.00 7.61 -46.78
N PHE A 4 10.14 6.96 -47.00
CA PHE A 4 10.57 5.83 -46.16
C PHE A 4 11.01 6.28 -44.76
N ASN A 5 11.62 7.46 -44.65
CA ASN A 5 12.02 8.03 -43.36
C ASN A 5 10.81 8.49 -42.53
N ASN A 6 9.73 8.96 -43.17
CA ASN A 6 8.50 9.38 -42.50
C ASN A 6 7.66 8.19 -42.01
N ALA A 7 7.64 7.08 -42.76
CA ALA A 7 6.96 5.85 -42.32
C ALA A 7 7.67 5.20 -41.12
N GLN A 8 9.01 5.14 -41.15
CA GLN A 8 9.81 4.60 -40.05
C GLN A 8 9.65 5.42 -38.76
N SER A 9 9.64 6.75 -38.86
CA SER A 9 9.41 7.64 -37.71
C SER A 9 7.97 7.57 -37.20
N SER A 10 6.97 7.38 -38.07
CA SER A 10 5.58 7.19 -37.63
C SER A 10 5.37 5.87 -36.87
N ILE A 11 6.00 4.77 -37.32
CA ILE A 11 5.94 3.46 -36.65
C ILE A 11 6.69 3.50 -35.31
N ALA A 12 7.84 4.18 -35.25
CA ALA A 12 8.58 4.39 -34.00
C ALA A 12 7.75 5.20 -32.97
N ASN A 13 7.09 6.28 -33.39
CA ASN A 13 6.23 7.08 -32.53
C ASN A 13 5.00 6.29 -32.02
N LEU A 14 4.40 5.43 -32.85
CA LEU A 14 3.30 4.54 -32.43
C LEU A 14 3.77 3.52 -31.39
N SER A 15 4.96 2.92 -31.60
CA SER A 15 5.53 1.97 -30.63
C SER A 15 5.90 2.61 -29.30
N GLN A 16 6.38 3.87 -29.33
CA GLN A 16 6.72 4.62 -28.13
C GLN A 16 5.46 5.02 -27.34
N ALA A 17 4.41 5.47 -28.04
CA ALA A 17 3.11 5.76 -27.42
C ALA A 17 2.47 4.53 -26.76
N GLN A 18 2.58 3.35 -27.37
CA GLN A 18 2.09 2.08 -26.79
C GLN A 18 2.89 1.66 -25.55
N ILE A 19 4.20 1.88 -25.53
CA ILE A 19 5.04 1.64 -24.36
C ILE A 19 4.67 2.59 -23.22
N ASP A 20 4.49 3.88 -23.52
CA ASP A 20 4.11 4.90 -22.54
C ASP A 20 2.75 4.61 -21.89
N GLU A 21 1.77 4.16 -22.68
CA GLU A 21 0.46 3.73 -22.19
C GLU A 21 0.57 2.48 -21.29
N GLY A 22 1.45 1.53 -21.65
CA GLY A 22 1.77 0.36 -20.83
C GLY A 22 2.38 0.72 -19.49
N LEU A 23 3.34 1.64 -19.44
CA LEU A 23 3.96 2.11 -18.20
C LEU A 23 2.97 2.87 -17.33
N ARG A 24 2.14 3.74 -17.92
CA ARG A 24 1.09 4.47 -17.19
C ARG A 24 0.09 3.51 -16.56
N SER A 25 -0.41 2.54 -17.32
CA SER A 25 -1.36 1.54 -16.80
C SER A 25 -0.74 0.67 -15.70
N HIS A 26 0.55 0.34 -15.81
CA HIS A 26 1.29 -0.35 -14.76
C HIS A 26 1.37 0.49 -13.48
N MET A 27 1.77 1.75 -13.58
CA MET A 27 1.89 2.65 -12.42
C MET A 27 0.54 2.91 -11.75
N LEU A 28 -0.52 3.14 -12.52
CA LEU A 28 -1.89 3.29 -12.00
C LEU A 28 -2.33 2.06 -11.19
N ARG A 29 -1.99 0.86 -11.67
CA ARG A 29 -2.27 -0.37 -10.93
C ARG A 29 -1.54 -0.38 -9.60
N VAL A 30 -0.25 -0.03 -9.57
CA VAL A 30 0.56 0.03 -8.34
C VAL A 30 -0.05 1.02 -7.35
N TYR A 31 -0.42 2.22 -7.81
CA TYR A 31 -1.01 3.24 -6.95
C TYR A 31 -2.36 2.81 -6.36
N ASN A 32 -3.22 2.17 -7.16
CA ASN A 32 -4.48 1.61 -6.66
C ASN A 32 -4.26 0.53 -5.60
N TYR A 33 -3.25 -0.34 -5.76
CA TYR A 33 -2.90 -1.32 -4.73
C TYR A 33 -2.43 -0.67 -3.42
N MET A 34 -1.58 0.36 -3.50
CA MET A 34 -1.10 1.08 -2.31
C MET A 34 -2.23 1.81 -1.59
N SER A 35 -3.10 2.50 -2.34
CA SER A 35 -4.29 3.17 -1.79
C SER A 35 -5.24 2.17 -1.12
N ALA A 36 -5.47 1.01 -1.72
CA ALA A 36 -6.30 -0.04 -1.13
C ALA A 36 -5.69 -0.64 0.15
N ALA A 37 -4.37 -0.83 0.19
CA ALA A 37 -3.68 -1.29 1.39
C ALA A 37 -3.70 -0.25 2.53
N LEU A 38 -3.59 1.04 2.20
CA LEU A 38 -3.75 2.13 3.16
C LEU A 38 -5.17 2.12 3.75
N ALA A 39 -6.20 1.97 2.90
CA ALA A 39 -7.58 1.82 3.34
C ALA A 39 -7.76 0.63 4.29
N LEU A 40 -7.22 -0.55 3.94
CA LEU A 40 -7.25 -1.72 4.81
C LEU A 40 -6.57 -1.46 6.15
N THR A 41 -5.40 -0.82 6.15
CA THR A 41 -4.63 -0.46 7.35
C THR A 41 -5.49 0.39 8.29
N GLY A 42 -6.16 1.42 7.77
CA GLY A 42 -7.06 2.27 8.55
C GLY A 42 -8.25 1.50 9.13
N ILE A 43 -8.87 0.61 8.35
CA ILE A 43 -10.00 -0.23 8.80
C ILE A 43 -9.56 -1.16 9.94
N VAL A 44 -8.44 -1.86 9.77
CA VAL A 44 -7.92 -2.78 10.81
C VAL A 44 -7.56 -2.00 12.07
N ALA A 45 -6.96 -0.82 11.94
CA ALA A 45 -6.62 0.03 13.07
C ALA A 45 -7.86 0.47 13.86
N TRP A 46 -8.86 0.98 13.16
CA TRP A 46 -10.13 1.40 13.75
C TRP A 46 -10.88 0.24 14.40
N PHE A 47 -10.99 -0.90 13.72
CA PHE A 47 -11.67 -2.09 14.23
C PHE A 47 -10.98 -2.63 15.48
N SER A 48 -9.65 -2.74 15.48
CA SER A 48 -8.90 -3.29 16.61
C SER A 48 -9.00 -2.40 17.85
N ALA A 49 -9.03 -1.07 17.66
CA ALA A 49 -9.22 -0.11 18.76
C ALA A 49 -10.65 -0.14 19.31
N THR A 50 -11.67 -0.12 18.45
CA THR A 50 -13.09 -0.03 18.87
C THR A 50 -13.65 -1.33 19.41
N SER A 51 -13.18 -2.48 18.93
CA SER A 51 -13.57 -3.80 19.45
C SER A 51 -12.98 -4.12 20.84
N GLY A 52 -12.03 -3.31 21.33
CA GLY A 52 -11.26 -3.59 22.54
C GLY A 52 -10.16 -4.64 22.37
N LEU A 53 -10.03 -5.24 21.17
CA LEU A 53 -8.98 -6.21 20.85
C LEU A 53 -7.58 -5.65 21.14
N TYR A 54 -7.32 -4.41 20.73
CA TYR A 54 -6.03 -3.77 20.95
C TYR A 54 -5.71 -3.63 22.44
N VAL A 55 -6.68 -3.22 23.25
CA VAL A 55 -6.51 -3.09 24.71
C VAL A 55 -6.27 -4.45 25.36
N ALA A 56 -6.98 -5.49 24.92
CA ALA A 56 -6.77 -6.85 25.42
C ALA A 56 -5.35 -7.34 25.15
N ILE A 57 -4.80 -7.08 23.95
CA ILE A 57 -3.42 -7.44 23.59
C ILE A 57 -2.42 -6.55 24.34
N ALA A 58 -2.68 -5.25 24.46
CA ALA A 58 -1.78 -4.25 25.06
C ALA A 58 -1.45 -4.53 26.53
N ASN A 59 -2.36 -5.19 27.26
CA ASN A 59 -2.12 -5.60 28.64
C ASN A 59 -1.27 -6.88 28.78
N THR A 60 -0.83 -7.48 27.68
CA THR A 60 -0.05 -8.72 27.66
C THR A 60 1.31 -8.51 26.99
N MET A 61 2.24 -9.45 27.21
CA MET A 61 3.55 -9.44 26.52
C MET A 61 3.43 -9.55 24.99
N LEU A 62 2.26 -9.95 24.46
CA LEU A 62 2.02 -10.08 23.03
C LEU A 62 2.07 -8.72 22.30
N ILE A 63 1.91 -7.61 23.01
CA ILE A 63 1.98 -6.27 22.41
C ILE A 63 3.31 -5.98 21.74
N TYR A 64 4.42 -6.47 22.31
CA TYR A 64 5.74 -6.30 21.70
C TYR A 64 5.84 -7.06 20.37
N VAL A 65 5.24 -8.25 20.30
CA VAL A 65 5.19 -9.01 19.04
C VAL A 65 4.39 -8.22 18.00
N VAL A 66 3.22 -7.69 18.36
CA VAL A 66 2.41 -6.88 17.44
C VAL A 66 3.14 -5.63 16.98
N MET A 67 3.84 -4.96 17.88
CA MET A 67 4.56 -3.72 17.59
C MET A 67 5.80 -3.94 16.69
N PHE A 68 6.50 -5.06 16.87
CA PHE A 68 7.67 -5.41 16.05
C PHE A 68 7.33 -6.27 14.82
N ALA A 69 6.13 -6.84 14.74
CA ALA A 69 5.71 -7.69 13.62
C ALA A 69 5.88 -7.03 12.25
N PRO A 70 5.51 -5.75 12.03
CA PRO A 70 5.71 -5.13 10.72
C PRO A 70 7.18 -5.03 10.32
N LEU A 71 8.08 -4.75 11.27
CA LEU A 71 9.52 -4.74 11.02
C LEU A 71 10.03 -6.13 10.64
N GLY A 72 9.55 -7.18 11.32
CA GLY A 72 9.84 -8.57 10.96
C GLY A 72 9.44 -8.89 9.52
N VAL A 73 8.25 -8.45 9.10
CA VAL A 73 7.78 -8.64 7.71
C VAL A 73 8.65 -7.87 6.72
N VAL A 74 9.07 -6.64 7.03
CA VAL A 74 9.99 -5.86 6.18
C VAL A 74 11.33 -6.57 6.00
N PHE A 75 11.92 -7.10 7.07
CA PHE A 75 13.17 -7.87 6.98
C PHE A 75 13.00 -9.15 6.17
N TYR A 76 11.89 -9.86 6.36
CA TYR A 76 11.56 -11.03 5.55
C TYR A 76 11.45 -10.65 4.06
N PHE A 77 10.72 -9.58 3.74
CA PHE A 77 10.55 -9.10 2.38
C PHE A 77 11.90 -8.73 1.75
N ALA A 78 12.74 -7.98 2.47
CA ALA A 78 14.08 -7.59 2.03
C ALA A 78 14.97 -8.81 1.73
N SER A 79 14.93 -9.83 2.59
CA SER A 79 15.74 -11.04 2.41
C SER A 79 15.30 -11.94 1.24
N LYS A 80 14.01 -11.88 0.87
CA LYS A 80 13.41 -12.78 -0.12
C LYS A 80 12.99 -12.11 -1.43
N ILE A 81 13.16 -10.80 -1.56
CA ILE A 81 12.69 -10.01 -2.71
C ILE A 81 13.13 -10.58 -4.07
N ASN A 82 14.39 -11.03 -4.18
CA ASN A 82 14.95 -11.54 -5.43
C ASN A 82 14.48 -12.97 -5.79
N SER A 83 13.79 -13.65 -4.87
CA SER A 83 13.40 -15.06 -5.02
C SER A 83 11.88 -15.27 -4.96
N MET A 84 11.10 -14.20 -4.80
CA MET A 84 9.68 -14.27 -4.54
C MET A 84 8.86 -14.08 -5.81
N SER A 85 7.93 -15.00 -6.08
CA SER A 85 6.90 -14.82 -7.11
C SER A 85 5.99 -13.64 -6.79
N ALA A 86 5.47 -12.96 -7.81
CA ALA A 86 4.56 -11.82 -7.63
C ALA A 86 3.35 -12.11 -6.71
N SER A 87 2.74 -13.30 -6.80
CA SER A 87 1.59 -13.68 -5.96
C SER A 87 1.95 -13.76 -4.46
N ARG A 88 3.09 -14.34 -4.11
CA ARG A 88 3.58 -14.38 -2.72
C ARG A 88 3.91 -12.98 -2.19
N ALA A 89 4.51 -12.13 -3.04
CA ALA A 89 4.81 -10.75 -2.66
C ALA A 89 3.52 -9.99 -2.33
N GLN A 90 2.46 -10.18 -3.14
CA GLN A 90 1.14 -9.59 -2.86
C GLN A 90 0.53 -10.10 -1.56
N SER A 91 0.58 -11.41 -1.27
CA SER A 91 0.01 -11.92 -0.02
C SER A 91 0.73 -11.36 1.20
N VAL A 92 2.07 -11.32 1.16
CA VAL A 92 2.87 -10.77 2.27
C VAL A 92 2.61 -9.27 2.43
N PHE A 93 2.42 -8.54 1.34
CA PHE A 93 2.05 -7.12 1.37
C PHE A 93 0.69 -6.87 2.05
N TRP A 94 -0.33 -7.68 1.75
CA TRP A 94 -1.63 -7.55 2.42
C TRP A 94 -1.58 -7.91 3.90
N VAL A 95 -0.81 -8.94 4.27
CA VAL A 95 -0.53 -9.28 5.68
C VAL A 95 0.20 -8.15 6.39
N PHE A 96 1.21 -7.55 5.74
CA PHE A 96 1.92 -6.39 6.24
C PHE A 96 0.97 -5.21 6.49
N ALA A 97 0.08 -4.89 5.55
CA ALA A 97 -0.90 -3.82 5.72
C ALA A 97 -1.82 -4.05 6.92
N GLY A 98 -2.32 -5.28 7.10
CA GLY A 98 -3.11 -5.64 8.28
C GLY A 98 -2.34 -5.52 9.59
N LEU A 99 -1.10 -6.03 9.64
CA LEU A 99 -0.23 -5.94 10.82
C LEU A 99 0.13 -4.49 11.17
N MET A 100 0.39 -3.66 10.16
CA MET A 100 0.59 -2.23 10.34
C MET A 100 -0.64 -1.57 10.97
N GLY A 101 -1.84 -1.92 10.51
CA GLY A 101 -3.08 -1.39 11.08
C GLY A 101 -3.25 -1.78 12.55
N LEU A 102 -3.02 -3.05 12.87
CA LEU A 102 -3.06 -3.54 14.25
C LEU A 102 -2.01 -2.83 15.12
N SER A 103 -0.78 -2.67 14.64
CA SER A 103 0.30 -2.00 15.37
C SER A 103 0.02 -0.51 15.61
N LEU A 104 -0.67 0.18 14.69
CA LEU A 104 -0.98 1.61 14.79
C LEU A 104 -2.32 1.89 15.50
N SER A 105 -3.05 0.86 15.92
CA SER A 105 -4.38 1.01 16.54
C SER A 105 -4.37 1.87 17.81
N TYR A 106 -3.23 1.96 18.51
CA TYR A 106 -3.07 2.86 19.67
C TYR A 106 -3.41 4.32 19.37
N ILE A 107 -3.22 4.78 18.13
CA ILE A 107 -3.52 6.17 17.74
C ILE A 107 -5.00 6.51 17.99
N PHE A 108 -5.92 5.56 17.77
CA PHE A 108 -7.35 5.75 18.03
C PHE A 108 -7.70 5.82 19.53
N LEU A 109 -6.80 5.37 20.41
CA LEU A 109 -6.96 5.47 21.87
C LEU A 109 -6.30 6.74 22.42
N ALA A 110 -5.23 7.21 21.77
CA ALA A 110 -4.49 8.40 22.19
C ALA A 110 -5.11 9.71 21.70
N TYR A 111 -5.82 9.69 20.57
CA TYR A 111 -6.40 10.88 19.93
C TYR A 111 -7.91 10.76 19.72
N THR A 112 -8.58 11.89 19.49
CA THR A 112 -10.02 11.88 19.20
C THR A 112 -10.31 11.24 17.85
N GLY A 113 -11.41 10.49 17.75
CA GLY A 113 -11.82 9.86 16.49
C GLY A 113 -11.93 10.86 15.34
N THR A 114 -12.46 12.06 15.60
CA THR A 114 -12.56 13.15 14.61
C THR A 114 -11.19 13.54 14.05
N ALA A 115 -10.17 13.72 14.90
CA ALA A 115 -8.83 14.08 14.45
C ALA A 115 -8.19 12.97 13.61
N VAL A 116 -8.35 11.71 14.02
CA VAL A 116 -7.80 10.56 13.31
C VAL A 116 -8.48 10.38 11.95
N PHE A 117 -9.82 10.45 11.90
CA PHE A 117 -10.56 10.34 10.65
C PHE A 117 -10.21 11.49 9.69
N GLN A 118 -10.11 12.73 10.16
CA GLN A 118 -9.72 13.86 9.31
C GLN A 118 -8.32 13.66 8.74
N ALA A 119 -7.32 13.34 9.57
CA ALA A 119 -5.96 13.11 9.10
C ALA A 119 -5.88 11.96 8.10
N PHE A 120 -6.58 10.84 8.37
CA PHE A 120 -6.59 9.67 7.50
C PHE A 120 -7.29 9.95 6.17
N PHE A 121 -8.50 10.49 6.17
CA PHE A 121 -9.26 10.71 4.94
C PHE A 121 -8.67 11.82 4.07
N LEU A 122 -8.10 12.88 4.66
CA LEU A 122 -7.41 13.92 3.89
C LEU A 122 -6.18 13.35 3.17
N THR A 123 -5.36 12.57 3.87
CA THR A 123 -4.14 11.98 3.30
C THR A 123 -4.49 10.88 2.30
N ALA A 124 -5.38 9.95 2.64
CA ALA A 124 -5.82 8.89 1.73
C ALA A 124 -6.52 9.45 0.49
N GLY A 125 -7.35 10.48 0.64
CA GLY A 125 -7.99 11.16 -0.49
C GLY A 125 -6.99 11.86 -1.41
N ALA A 126 -5.95 12.47 -0.86
CA ALA A 126 -4.86 13.06 -1.64
C ALA A 126 -4.09 11.99 -2.44
N PHE A 127 -3.73 10.87 -1.82
CA PHE A 127 -3.10 9.74 -2.50
C PHE A 127 -4.00 9.14 -3.59
N ALA A 128 -5.29 8.95 -3.30
CA ALA A 128 -6.25 8.43 -4.26
C ALA A 128 -6.44 9.38 -5.47
N SER A 129 -6.45 10.68 -5.24
CA SER A 129 -6.57 11.68 -6.32
C SER A 129 -5.38 11.67 -7.27
N LEU A 130 -4.18 11.41 -6.75
CA LEU A 130 -2.96 11.21 -7.56
C LEU A 130 -2.90 9.84 -8.24
N SER A 131 -3.77 8.90 -7.85
CA SER A 131 -3.80 7.53 -8.35
C SER A 131 -4.71 7.35 -9.59
N LEU A 132 -5.33 8.43 -10.09
CA LEU A 132 -6.22 8.50 -11.26
C LEU A 132 -5.52 9.20 -12.44
#